data_AF-A0A7L2XSK9-F1
#
_entry.id   AF-A0A7L2XSK9-F1
#
_cell.length_a   1.000
_cell.length_b   1.000
_cell.length_c   1.000
_cell.angle_alpha   90.00
_cell.angle_beta   90.00
_cell.angle_gamma   90.00
#
_symmetry.space_group_name_H-M   'P 1'
#
loop_
_entity.id
_entity.type
_entity.pdbx_description
1 polymer ?
#
loop_
_entity_poly.entity_id
_entity_poly.type
_entity_poly.pdbx_seq_one_letter_code
_entity_poly.pdbx_strand_id
1 'polypeptide(L)' 'QCRVFHDLSPQSGILFLVMPKEPIIRLSEAEGSGESHLGHVMIVGKKRAAHLGLTNGFRMVVDKGPKGGQSVYHI' A
#
# COMPACT_ATOMS: atom_id res chain seq x y z
N GLN A 1 11.72 -3.59 -5.72
CA GLN A 1 10.60 -3.34 -6.69
C GLN A 1 9.29 -3.85 -6.11
N CYS A 2 8.10 -3.31 -6.47
CA CYS A 2 6.81 -3.60 -5.81
C CYS A 2 5.82 -4.43 -6.66
N ARG A 3 4.71 -4.85 -6.05
CA ARG A 3 3.55 -5.51 -6.67
C ARG A 3 2.27 -4.72 -6.36
N VAL A 4 1.28 -4.84 -7.24
CA VAL A 4 -0.03 -4.19 -7.10
C VAL A 4 -1.09 -5.26 -7.29
N PHE A 5 -2.01 -5.37 -6.34
CA PHE A 5 -3.12 -6.32 -6.36
C PHE A 5 -4.43 -5.57 -6.22
N HIS A 6 -5.42 -5.90 -7.04
CA HIS A 6 -6.78 -5.44 -6.79
C HIS A 6 -7.37 -6.21 -5.62
N ASP A 7 -8.17 -5.55 -4.80
CA ASP A 7 -8.91 -6.25 -3.76
C ASP A 7 -9.94 -7.18 -4.42
N LEU A 8 -10.08 -8.38 -3.88
CA LEU A 8 -10.99 -9.42 -4.34
C LEU A 8 -12.44 -9.16 -3.91
N SER A 9 -12.71 -8.20 -3.02
CA SER A 9 -14.07 -7.93 -2.50
C SER A 9 -14.36 -6.46 -2.20
N PRO A 10 -14.38 -5.56 -3.19
CA PRO A 10 -14.76 -4.18 -2.97
C PRO A 10 -16.27 -4.05 -2.71
N GLN A 11 -16.65 -3.66 -1.49
CA GLN A 11 -18.06 -3.42 -1.13
C GLN A 11 -18.59 -2.05 -1.58
N SER A 12 -17.72 -1.08 -1.89
CA SER A 12 -18.05 0.18 -2.55
C SER A 12 -16.77 0.93 -2.93
N GLY A 13 -16.55 1.15 -4.23
CA GLY A 13 -15.39 1.89 -4.75
C GLY A 13 -14.19 1.03 -5.17
N ILE A 14 -13.12 1.68 -5.61
CA ILE A 14 -11.89 1.03 -6.06
C ILE A 14 -10.96 0.85 -4.86
N LEU A 15 -10.62 -0.40 -4.53
CA LEU A 15 -9.65 -0.76 -3.51
C LEU A 15 -8.56 -1.64 -4.12
N PHE A 16 -7.30 -1.29 -3.86
CA PHE A 16 -6.13 -2.07 -4.29
C PHE A 16 -4.98 -1.92 -3.29
N LEU A 17 -4.11 -2.93 -3.25
CA LEU A 17 -2.93 -3.00 -2.40
C LEU A 17 -1.67 -2.77 -3.24
N VAL A 18 -0.68 -2.05 -2.68
CA VAL A 18 0.64 -1.87 -3.25
C VAL A 18 1.67 -2.27 -2.20
N MET A 19 2.50 -3.27 -2.52
CA MET A 19 3.42 -3.88 -1.57
C MET A 19 4.84 -3.97 -2.16
N PRO A 20 5.92 -3.60 -1.44
CA PRO A 20 7.29 -3.93 -1.84
C PRO A 20 7.46 -5.45 -2.00
N LYS A 21 8.40 -5.86 -2.86
CA LYS A 21 8.87 -7.27 -2.88
C LYS A 21 9.79 -7.58 -1.71
N GLU A 22 10.42 -6.56 -1.14
CA GLU A 22 11.27 -6.70 0.04
C GLU A 22 10.36 -6.94 1.26
N PRO A 23 10.63 -7.97 2.08
CA PRO A 23 9.78 -8.30 3.22
C PRO A 23 9.99 -7.31 4.37
N ILE A 24 9.19 -6.25 4.37
CA ILE A 24 9.04 -5.36 5.53
C ILE A 24 7.79 -5.81 6.27
N ILE A 25 7.95 -6.44 7.44
CA ILE A 25 6.84 -7.09 8.18
C ILE A 25 5.76 -6.09 8.61
N ARG A 26 6.17 -4.88 9.02
CA ARG A 26 5.26 -3.79 9.43
C ARG A 26 5.99 -2.46 9.39
N LEU A 27 5.23 -1.38 9.25
CA LEU A 27 5.79 -0.02 9.08
C LEU A 27 6.72 0.37 10.23
N SER A 28 6.42 -0.06 11.46
CA SER A 28 7.24 0.25 12.64
C SER A 28 8.63 -0.40 12.65
N GLU A 29 8.89 -1.32 11.72
CA GLU A 29 10.19 -2.01 11.56
C GLU A 29 10.91 -1.57 10.29
N ALA A 30 10.38 -0.56 9.58
CA ALA A 30 11.10 0.02 8.45
C ALA A 30 12.33 0.77 8.97
N GLU A 31 13.51 0.36 8.52
CA GLU A 31 14.77 1.05 8.76
C GLU A 31 15.04 2.09 7.66
N GLY A 32 16.10 2.90 7.81
CA GLY A 32 16.48 3.92 6.82
C GLY A 32 16.73 3.34 5.42
N SER A 33 17.20 2.09 5.32
CA SER A 33 17.34 1.35 4.05
C SER A 33 16.00 1.12 3.34
N GLY A 34 14.89 1.11 4.09
CA GLY A 34 13.52 0.97 3.62
C GLY A 34 12.91 2.25 3.06
N GLU A 35 13.49 3.43 3.27
CA GLU A 35 12.91 4.72 2.85
C GLU A 35 12.62 4.78 1.34
N SER A 36 13.58 4.35 0.53
CA SER A 36 13.43 4.33 -0.93
C SER A 36 12.32 3.37 -1.38
N HIS A 37 12.14 2.25 -0.67
CA HIS A 37 11.10 1.27 -0.95
C HIS A 37 9.71 1.83 -0.64
N LEU A 38 9.55 2.45 0.53
CA LEU A 38 8.29 3.09 0.94
C LEU A 38 7.93 4.25 0.02
N GLY A 39 8.90 5.10 -0.33
CA GLY A 39 8.69 6.17 -1.31
C GLY A 39 8.23 5.63 -2.67
N HIS A 40 8.85 4.54 -3.13
CA HIS A 40 8.46 3.89 -4.39
C HIS A 40 7.03 3.35 -4.35
N VAL A 41 6.61 2.72 -3.24
CA VAL A 41 5.25 2.21 -3.03
C VAL A 41 4.22 3.34 -3.16
N MET A 42 4.46 4.48 -2.51
CA MET A 42 3.57 5.64 -2.58
C MET A 42 3.43 6.18 -4.01
N ILE A 43 4.56 6.29 -4.74
CA ILE A 43 4.54 6.75 -6.13
C ILE A 43 3.80 5.77 -7.05
N VAL A 44 3.99 4.46 -6.85
CA VAL A 44 3.29 3.43 -7.63
C VAL A 44 1.79 3.43 -7.33
N GLY A 45 1.40 3.59 -6.07
CA GLY A 45 -0.01 3.76 -5.68
C GLY A 45 -0.65 4.97 -6.36
N LYS A 46 0.03 6.13 -6.34
CA LYS A 46 -0.44 7.34 -7.03
C LYS A 46 -0.63 7.11 -8.54
N LYS A 47 0.36 6.47 -9.19
CA LYS A 47 0.28 6.15 -10.62
C LYS A 47 -0.88 5.19 -10.93
N ARG A 48 -1.11 4.21 -10.06
CA ARG A 48 -2.22 3.27 -10.22
C ARG A 48 -3.58 3.95 -10.06
N ALA A 49 -3.73 4.80 -9.04
CA ALA A 49 -4.94 5.59 -8.84
C ALA A 49 -5.28 6.44 -10.07
N ALA A 50 -4.28 7.13 -10.64
CA ALA A 50 -4.45 7.89 -11.88
C ALA A 50 -4.87 7.02 -13.07
N HIS A 51 -4.25 5.84 -13.23
CA HIS A 51 -4.60 4.89 -14.29
C HIS A 51 -6.03 4.33 -14.14
N LEU A 52 -6.54 4.24 -12.91
CA LEU A 52 -7.91 3.82 -12.61
C LEU A 52 -8.92 4.98 -12.66
N GLY A 53 -8.49 6.18 -13.07
CA GLY A 53 -9.38 7.33 -13.23
C GLY A 53 -9.84 7.98 -11.92
N LEU A 54 -9.13 7.77 -10.80
CA LEU A 54 -9.45 8.38 -9.50
C LEU A 54 -9.04 9.87 -9.46
N THR A 55 -9.74 10.70 -10.23
CA THR A 55 -9.43 12.13 -10.42
C THR A 55 -9.94 13.02 -9.29
N ASN A 56 -11.02 12.61 -8.62
CA ASN A 56 -11.63 13.36 -7.52
C ASN A 56 -10.99 13.07 -6.15
N GLY A 57 -9.84 12.38 -6.14
CA GLY A 57 -9.10 12.04 -4.94
C GLY A 57 -9.12 10.55 -4.60
N PHE A 58 -8.27 10.17 -3.65
CA PHE A 58 -8.16 8.82 -3.11
C PHE A 58 -7.56 8.88 -1.70
N ARG A 59 -7.66 7.77 -0.96
CA ARG A 59 -7.02 7.60 0.36
C ARG A 59 -5.96 6.50 0.27
N MET A 60 -4.81 6.73 0.90
CA MET A 60 -3.81 5.70 1.17
C MET A 60 -3.83 5.40 2.66
N VAL A 61 -3.83 4.12 3.02
CA VAL A 61 -3.88 3.64 4.40
C VAL A 61 -2.74 2.64 4.60
N VAL A 62 -2.07 2.74 5.73
CA VAL A 62 -1.07 1.77 6.18
C VAL A 62 -1.41 1.38 7.60
N ASP A 63 -1.82 0.13 7.77
CA ASP A 63 -2.24 -0.40 9.06
C ASP A 63 -1.05 -0.95 9.84
N LYS A 64 -1.04 -0.73 11.16
CA LYS A 64 0.02 -1.21 12.05
C LYS A 64 -0.54 -1.99 13.22
N GLY A 65 -0.24 -3.28 13.27
CA GLY A 65 -0.60 -4.20 14.33
C GLY A 65 -2.11 -4.35 14.57
N PRO A 66 -2.51 -5.11 15.61
CA PRO A 66 -3.91 -5.46 15.83
C PRO A 66 -4.83 -4.25 16.03
N LYS A 67 -4.37 -3.23 16.77
CA LYS A 67 -5.14 -2.00 17.00
C LYS A 67 -5.27 -1.12 15.77
N GLY A 68 -4.32 -1.22 14.83
CA GLY A 68 -4.36 -0.51 13.56
C GLY A 68 -5.12 -1.26 12.47
N GLY A 69 -5.60 -2.48 12.73
CA GLY A 69 -6.31 -3.29 11.73
C GLY A 69 -5.41 -4.10 10.78
N GLN A 70 -4.11 -4.23 11.08
CA GLN A 70 -3.20 -4.96 10.22
C GLN A 70 -3.56 -6.46 10.17
N SER A 71 -4.04 -6.91 9.02
CA SER A 71 -4.44 -8.30 8.78
C SER A 71 -3.33 -9.17 8.19
N VAL A 72 -2.40 -8.57 7.44
CA VAL A 72 -1.24 -9.23 6.82
C VAL A 72 0.06 -8.57 7.31
N TYR A 73 0.99 -9.39 7.78
CA TYR A 73 2.29 -8.96 8.33
C TYR A 73 3.35 -8.82 7.23
N HIS A 74 3.00 -8.01 6.23
CA HIS A 74 3.86 -7.57 5.15
C HIS A 74 3.32 -6.22 4.66
N ILE A 75 4.19 -5.21 4.55
CA ILE A 75 3.90 -3.91 3.94
C ILE A 75 3.75 -4.08 2.43
#